data_AF-A0A0P9H9N9-F1
#
_entry.id   AF-A0A0P9H9N9-F1
#
_cell.length_a   1.000
_cell.length_b   1.000
_cell.length_c   1.000
_cell.angle_alpha   90.00
_cell.angle_beta   90.00
_cell.angle_gamma   90.00
#
_symmetry.space_group_name_H-M   'P 1'
#
loop_
_entity.id
_entity.type
_entity.pdbx_description
1 polymer ?
#
loop_
_entity_poly.entity_id
_entity_poly.type
_entity_poly.pdbx_seq_one_letter_code
_entity_poly.pdbx_strand_id
1 'polypeptide(L)'
;MMIQGGRRTTIECHALVALLHHPQRGWLLWDTGYAPHMLAETEHLPFRLYRRMTPLRLRPELAAAAQLARFGLAPAGIGTIIVSHFHADHVAGLRDFPTAQFVTSRAAYDDFASRRGFSALRRGYVPALVPADFARRA
;
A
#
# COMPACT_ATOMS: atom_id res chain seq x y z
N MET A 1 7.93 25.74 11.56
CA MET A 1 8.57 24.50 12.07
C MET A 1 7.69 23.96 13.19
N MET A 2 7.20 22.72 13.13
CA MET A 2 6.17 22.21 14.07
C MET A 2 6.68 21.97 15.50
N ILE A 3 8.00 21.97 15.73
CA ILE A 3 8.64 21.75 17.03
C ILE A 3 9.69 22.84 17.25
N GLN A 4 9.57 23.61 18.33
CA GLN A 4 10.54 24.64 18.70
C GLN A 4 11.89 24.00 19.05
N GLY A 5 12.97 24.47 18.43
CA GLY A 5 14.32 23.90 18.62
C GLY A 5 14.56 22.56 17.92
N GLY A 6 13.61 22.07 17.11
CA GLY A 6 13.81 20.85 16.33
C GLY A 6 14.92 21.02 15.28
N ARG A 7 15.38 19.90 14.72
CA ARG A 7 16.26 19.87 13.54
C ARG A 7 15.65 18.95 12.49
N ARG A 8 15.83 19.28 11.21
CA ARG A 8 15.48 18.37 10.12
C ARG A 8 16.47 17.21 10.12
N THR A 9 15.98 16.02 10.45
CA THR A 9 16.74 14.78 10.39
C THR A 9 15.98 13.76 9.57
N THR A 10 16.70 12.79 9.01
CA THR A 10 16.10 11.63 8.35
C THR A 10 15.85 10.57 9.40
N ILE A 11 14.64 10.01 9.42
CA ILE A 11 14.27 8.87 10.25
C ILE A 11 13.83 7.72 9.35
N GLU A 12 14.06 6.49 9.80
CA GLU A 12 13.49 5.32 9.15
C GLU A 12 12.03 5.18 9.59
N CYS A 13 11.13 5.17 8.62
CA CYS A 13 9.71 4.92 8.83
C CYS A 13 9.35 3.64 8.07
N HIS A 14 8.84 2.64 8.78
CA HIS A 14 8.49 1.34 8.21
C HIS A 14 7.01 1.29 7.89
N ALA A 15 6.68 0.94 6.64
CA ALA A 15 5.32 0.61 6.23
C ALA A 15 4.97 -0.78 6.78
N LEU A 16 4.30 -0.83 7.93
CA LEU A 16 3.95 -2.07 8.61
C LEU A 16 2.65 -2.64 8.07
N VAL A 17 2.57 -3.98 8.08
CA VAL A 17 1.42 -4.78 7.68
C VAL A 17 1.14 -5.77 8.79
N ALA A 18 -0.13 -6.04 9.08
CA ALA A 18 -0.51 -7.08 10.04
C ALA A 18 -1.09 -8.29 9.30
N LEU A 19 -0.57 -9.49 9.60
CA LEU A 19 -1.16 -10.76 9.21
C LEU A 19 -2.06 -11.26 10.35
N LEU A 20 -3.33 -11.49 10.03
CA LEU A 20 -4.36 -11.86 11.00
C LEU A 20 -4.97 -13.20 10.61
N HIS A 21 -5.15 -14.09 11.58
CA HIS A 21 -5.95 -15.30 11.40
C HIS A 21 -7.29 -15.14 12.10
N HIS A 22 -8.37 -15.24 11.34
CA HIS A 22 -9.72 -15.17 11.87
C HIS A 22 -10.41 -16.53 11.74
N PRO A 23 -11.00 -17.09 12.82
CA PRO A 23 -11.47 -18.47 12.84
C PRO A 23 -12.50 -18.80 11.76
N GLN A 24 -13.36 -17.84 11.37
CA GLN A 24 -14.38 -18.03 10.32
C GLN A 24 -14.02 -17.42 8.96
N ARG A 25 -12.96 -16.59 8.88
CA ARG A 25 -12.62 -15.84 7.65
C ARG A 25 -11.27 -16.23 7.06
N GLY A 26 -10.52 -17.10 7.74
CA GLY A 26 -9.19 -17.51 7.31
C GLY A 26 -8.16 -16.41 7.53
N TRP A 27 -7.20 -16.30 6.61
CA TRP A 27 -6.11 -15.34 6.68
C TRP A 27 -6.47 -13.99 6.06
N LEU A 28 -6.15 -12.92 6.78
CA LEU A 28 -6.38 -11.54 6.38
C LEU A 28 -5.09 -10.73 6.50
N LEU A 29 -5.02 -9.65 5.73
CA LEU A 29 -4.02 -8.60 5.94
C LEU A 29 -4.68 -7.28 6.33
N TRP A 30 -4.00 -6.53 7.19
CA TRP A 30 -4.22 -5.11 7.37
C TRP A 30 -3.17 -4.35 6.58
N ASP A 31 -3.59 -3.69 5.50
CA ASP A 31 -2.75 -3.08 4.47
C ASP A 31 -1.79 -4.07 3.78
N THR A 32 -0.98 -3.55 2.84
CA THR A 32 -0.03 -4.37 2.05
C THR A 32 1.38 -3.79 1.99
N GLY A 33 1.60 -2.62 2.59
CA GLY A 33 2.92 -2.01 2.65
C GLY A 33 3.39 -1.49 1.28
N TYR A 34 4.71 -1.24 1.18
CA TYR A 34 5.37 -1.09 -0.10
C TYR A 34 5.68 -2.46 -0.76
N ALA A 35 5.71 -2.46 -2.09
CA ALA A 35 6.00 -3.62 -2.93
C ALA A 35 6.74 -3.18 -4.21
N PRO A 36 7.42 -4.09 -4.94
CA PRO A 36 8.26 -3.77 -6.11
C PRO A 36 7.59 -2.90 -7.18
N HIS A 37 6.28 -3.07 -7.34
CA HIS A 37 5.39 -2.23 -8.14
C HIS A 37 5.64 -0.72 -7.96
N MET A 38 5.92 -0.29 -6.73
CA MET A 38 6.19 1.11 -6.40
C MET A 38 7.34 1.69 -7.23
N LEU A 39 8.36 0.90 -7.56
CA LEU A 39 9.51 1.39 -8.32
C LEU A 39 9.10 1.78 -9.73
N ALA A 40 8.37 0.91 -10.42
CA ALA A 40 7.88 1.09 -11.79
C ALA A 40 6.81 2.20 -11.89
N GLU A 41 5.81 2.19 -11.00
CA GLU A 41 4.69 3.15 -11.05
C GLU A 41 5.08 4.59 -10.71
N THR A 42 6.34 4.81 -10.31
CA THR A 42 6.86 6.13 -9.95
C THR A 42 8.15 6.49 -10.70
N GLU A 43 8.43 5.84 -11.83
CA GLU A 43 9.54 6.22 -12.72
C GLU A 43 9.28 7.54 -13.45
N HIS A 44 8.01 7.84 -13.72
CA HIS A 44 7.58 8.99 -14.50
C HIS A 44 6.88 10.05 -13.67
N LEU A 45 6.86 11.28 -14.18
CA LEU A 45 6.05 12.34 -13.59
C LEU A 45 4.56 12.00 -13.76
N PRO A 46 3.71 12.37 -12.77
CA PRO A 46 4.05 13.16 -11.60
C PRO A 46 4.64 12.33 -10.45
N PHE A 47 4.43 11.02 -10.41
CA PHE A 47 4.72 10.21 -9.21
C PHE A 47 6.20 10.03 -8.90
N ARG A 48 7.11 10.31 -9.84
CA ARG A 48 8.55 10.47 -9.55
C ARG A 48 8.83 11.50 -8.46
N LEU A 49 7.98 12.52 -8.32
CA LEU A 49 8.08 13.50 -7.22
C LEU A 49 7.86 12.84 -5.85
N TYR A 50 6.95 11.87 -5.75
CA TYR A 50 6.71 11.11 -4.51
C TYR A 50 8.01 10.46 -4.03
N ARG A 51 8.69 9.69 -4.89
CA ARG A 51 9.97 9.03 -4.55
C ARG A 51 11.09 9.98 -4.18
N ARG A 52 11.09 11.21 -4.71
CA ARG A 52 12.08 12.23 -4.33
C ARG A 52 11.79 12.81 -2.94
N MET A 53 10.52 12.95 -2.58
CA MET A 53 10.09 13.50 -1.29
C MET A 53 10.15 12.46 -0.17
N THR A 54 9.90 11.20 -0.48
CA THR A 54 9.96 10.06 0.44
C THR A 54 10.95 9.02 -0.11
N PRO A 55 12.26 9.17 0.16
CA PRO A 55 13.26 8.22 -0.28
C PRO A 55 12.93 6.81 0.22
N LEU A 56 12.61 5.92 -0.73
CA LEU A 56 12.18 4.56 -0.45
C LEU A 56 13.37 3.61 -0.44
N ARG A 57 13.52 2.84 0.65
CA ARG A 57 14.37 1.65 0.70
C ARG A 57 13.48 0.42 0.58
N LEU A 58 13.40 -0.13 -0.62
CA LEU A 58 12.60 -1.31 -0.89
C LEU A 58 13.51 -2.46 -1.32
N ARG A 59 13.34 -3.61 -0.68
CA ARG A 59 13.91 -4.89 -1.12
C ARG A 59 12.75 -5.86 -1.37
N PRO A 60 12.75 -6.66 -2.46
CA PRO A 60 11.64 -7.54 -2.79
C PRO A 60 11.21 -8.47 -1.64
N GLU A 61 12.17 -8.92 -0.82
CA GLU A 61 11.94 -9.84 0.30
C GLU A 61 11.18 -9.18 1.47
N LEU A 62 11.15 -7.84 1.50
CA LEU A 62 10.40 -7.07 2.49
C LEU A 62 8.93 -6.87 2.09
N ALA A 63 8.54 -7.16 0.85
CA ALA A 63 7.14 -7.06 0.44
C ALA A 63 6.27 -8.07 1.20
N ALA A 64 5.05 -7.68 1.56
CA ALA A 64 4.15 -8.53 2.34
C ALA A 64 3.96 -9.92 1.69
N ALA A 65 3.76 -9.97 0.37
CA ALA A 65 3.60 -11.20 -0.38
C ALA A 65 4.80 -12.17 -0.25
N ALA A 66 6.03 -11.65 -0.25
CA ALA A 66 7.24 -12.47 -0.09
C ALA A 66 7.41 -13.01 1.34
N GLN A 67 6.94 -12.26 2.34
CA GLN A 67 7.05 -12.67 3.75
C GLN A 67 6.08 -13.80 4.13
N LEU A 68 4.98 -13.99 3.39
CA LEU A 68 3.97 -15.02 3.68
C LEU A 68 4.52 -16.45 3.68
N ALA A 69 5.53 -16.74 2.85
CA ALA A 69 6.14 -18.06 2.79
C ALA A 69 6.71 -18.51 4.14
N ARG A 70 7.13 -17.56 5.00
CA ARG A 70 7.61 -17.84 6.37
C ARG A 70 6.52 -18.37 7.29
N PHE A 71 5.26 -18.19 6.91
CA PHE A 71 4.07 -18.68 7.61
C PHE A 71 3.42 -19.87 6.88
N GLY A 72 4.07 -20.40 5.83
CA GLY A 72 3.50 -21.47 5.00
C GLY A 72 2.32 -21.01 4.13
N LEU A 73 2.22 -19.72 3.84
CA LEU A 73 1.13 -19.12 3.08
C LEU A 73 1.60 -18.63 1.71
N ALA A 74 0.73 -18.75 0.71
CA ALA A 74 0.86 -18.09 -0.58
C ALA A 74 -0.03 -16.83 -0.62
N PRO A 75 0.28 -15.81 -1.44
CA PRO A 75 -0.57 -14.63 -1.59
C PRO A 75 -2.02 -14.97 -1.97
N ALA A 76 -2.23 -16.02 -2.78
CA ALA A 76 -3.56 -16.51 -3.13
C ALA A 76 -4.34 -17.11 -1.94
N GLY A 77 -3.68 -17.41 -0.82
CA GLY A 77 -4.29 -17.90 0.42
C GLY A 77 -4.83 -16.79 1.33
N ILE A 78 -4.61 -15.51 0.99
CA ILE A 78 -5.20 -14.38 1.72
C ILE A 78 -6.59 -14.10 1.17
N GLY A 79 -7.60 -14.29 2.01
CA GLY A 79 -9.01 -14.14 1.60
C GLY A 79 -9.51 -12.69 1.67
N THR A 80 -8.96 -11.88 2.56
CA THR A 80 -9.41 -10.49 2.78
C THR A 80 -8.26 -9.56 3.11
N ILE A 81 -8.30 -8.35 2.58
CA ILE A 81 -7.36 -7.28 2.90
C ILE A 81 -8.15 -6.05 3.34
N ILE A 82 -7.89 -5.59 4.56
CA ILE A 82 -8.44 -4.36 5.09
C ILE A 82 -7.49 -3.22 4.69
N VAL A 83 -7.99 -2.27 3.90
CA VAL A 83 -7.23 -1.09 3.47
C VAL A 83 -7.58 0.09 4.37
N SER A 84 -6.63 0.48 5.21
CA SER A 84 -6.81 1.59 6.15
C SER A 84 -7.02 2.92 5.43
N HIS A 85 -6.24 3.16 4.37
CA HIS A 85 -6.36 4.28 3.43
C HIS A 85 -5.46 4.05 2.20
N PHE A 86 -5.51 4.97 1.23
CA PHE A 86 -4.94 4.78 -0.12
C PHE A 86 -3.57 5.44 -0.36
N HIS A 87 -2.82 5.78 0.69
CA HIS A 87 -1.44 6.22 0.49
C HIS A 87 -0.57 5.09 -0.04
N ALA A 88 0.46 5.44 -0.83
CA ALA A 88 1.26 4.46 -1.55
C ALA A 88 1.95 3.44 -0.63
N ASP A 89 2.32 3.81 0.59
CA ASP A 89 2.91 2.92 1.60
C ASP A 89 1.94 1.88 2.18
N HIS A 90 0.63 1.99 1.93
CA HIS A 90 -0.36 1.02 2.40
C HIS A 90 -0.84 0.09 1.29
N VAL A 91 -0.89 0.57 0.05
CA VAL A 91 -1.57 -0.12 -1.06
C VAL A 91 -0.65 -0.66 -2.14
N ALA A 92 0.67 -0.47 -2.05
CA ALA A 92 1.58 -0.83 -3.14
C ALA A 92 1.58 -2.33 -3.46
N GLY A 93 1.28 -3.17 -2.46
CA GLY A 93 1.23 -4.63 -2.60
C GLY A 93 -0.13 -5.21 -2.98
N LEU A 94 -1.20 -4.41 -3.13
CA LEU A 94 -2.55 -4.94 -3.39
C LEU A 94 -2.63 -5.84 -4.63
N ARG A 95 -1.80 -5.57 -5.65
CA ARG A 95 -1.76 -6.36 -6.89
C ARG A 95 -1.20 -7.76 -6.71
N ASP A 96 -0.49 -8.03 -5.62
CA ASP A 96 0.12 -9.33 -5.33
C ASP A 96 -0.90 -10.37 -4.79
N PHE A 97 -2.12 -9.94 -4.49
CA PHE A 97 -3.16 -10.74 -3.86
C PHE A 97 -4.38 -10.91 -4.80
N PRO A 98 -4.34 -11.90 -5.72
CA PRO A 98 -5.31 -12.01 -6.80
C PRO A 98 -6.70 -12.48 -6.33
N THR A 99 -6.78 -13.20 -5.21
CA THR A 99 -8.02 -13.81 -4.69
C THR A 99 -8.68 -12.97 -3.59
N ALA A 100 -7.94 -12.04 -2.98
CA ALA A 100 -8.42 -11.28 -1.83
C ALA A 100 -9.58 -10.36 -2.19
N GLN A 101 -10.61 -10.34 -1.33
CA GLN A 101 -11.59 -9.26 -1.25
C GLN A 101 -11.03 -8.10 -0.43
N PHE A 102 -11.46 -6.89 -0.73
CA PHE A 102 -11.02 -5.67 -0.05
C PHE A 102 -12.10 -5.16 0.89
N VAL A 103 -11.68 -4.63 2.04
CA VAL A 103 -12.56 -3.91 2.96
C VAL A 103 -11.96 -2.55 3.20
N THR A 104 -12.72 -1.49 2.95
CA THR A 104 -12.27 -0.12 3.15
C THR A 104 -13.44 0.82 3.42
N SER A 105 -13.13 2.04 3.83
CA SER A 105 -14.14 3.09 3.94
C SER A 105 -14.58 3.53 2.53
N ARG A 106 -15.89 3.56 2.29
CA ARG A 106 -16.46 4.09 1.04
C ARG A 106 -15.97 5.51 0.75
N ALA A 107 -15.96 6.38 1.77
CA ALA A 107 -15.49 7.75 1.60
C ALA A 107 -13.99 7.83 1.23
N ALA A 108 -13.16 6.94 1.79
CA ALA A 108 -11.75 6.87 1.43
C ALA A 108 -11.55 6.40 -0.02
N TYR A 109 -12.33 5.40 -0.45
CA TYR A 109 -12.30 4.92 -1.82
C TYR A 109 -12.80 5.96 -2.82
N ASP A 110 -13.89 6.67 -2.53
CA ASP A 110 -14.44 7.70 -3.42
C ASP A 110 -13.46 8.88 -3.59
N ASP A 111 -12.79 9.32 -2.51
CA ASP A 111 -11.73 10.35 -2.60
C ASP A 111 -10.53 9.87 -3.43
N PHE A 112 -10.10 8.61 -3.26
CA PHE A 112 -9.05 8.01 -4.09
C PHE A 112 -9.47 7.92 -5.56
N ALA A 113 -10.65 7.35 -5.82
CA ALA A 113 -11.17 7.05 -7.15
C ALA A 113 -11.41 8.31 -8.00
N SER A 114 -11.66 9.46 -7.36
CA SER A 114 -11.87 10.75 -8.02
C SER A 114 -10.57 11.50 -8.39
N ARG A 115 -9.38 11.01 -7.97
CA ARG A 115 -8.10 11.74 -8.13
C ARG A 115 -7.16 11.11 -9.13
N ARG A 116 -6.49 11.93 -9.94
CA ARG A 116 -5.49 11.51 -10.94
C ARG A 116 -4.34 12.51 -11.02
N GLY A 117 -3.21 12.09 -11.57
CA GLY A 117 -2.05 12.95 -11.80
C GLY A 117 -1.61 13.72 -10.54
N PHE A 118 -1.45 15.04 -10.66
CA PHE A 118 -1.02 15.89 -9.55
C PHE A 118 -2.03 15.96 -8.39
N SER A 119 -3.34 15.81 -8.64
CA SER A 119 -4.33 15.82 -7.55
C SER A 119 -4.26 14.56 -6.69
N ALA A 120 -3.89 13.43 -7.29
CA ALA A 120 -3.57 12.19 -6.59
C ALA A 120 -2.24 12.31 -5.83
N LEU A 121 -1.19 12.81 -6.50
CA LEU A 121 0.13 12.99 -5.87
C LEU A 121 0.06 13.86 -4.61
N ARG A 122 -0.72 14.95 -4.63
CA ARG A 122 -0.89 15.84 -3.45
C ARG A 122 -1.52 15.15 -2.25
N ARG A 123 -2.24 14.05 -2.48
CA ARG A 123 -2.80 13.18 -1.43
C ARG A 123 -1.93 11.95 -1.15
N GLY A 124 -0.73 11.86 -1.72
CA GLY A 124 0.13 10.68 -1.54
C GLY A 124 -0.37 9.43 -2.27
N TYR A 125 -1.31 9.57 -3.20
CA TYR A 125 -1.87 8.46 -3.96
C TYR A 125 -1.05 8.19 -5.22
N VAL A 126 -0.83 6.91 -5.53
CA VAL A 126 -0.29 6.44 -6.80
C VAL A 126 -1.31 5.46 -7.39
N PRO A 127 -2.28 5.93 -8.20
CA PRO A 127 -3.45 5.13 -8.57
C PRO A 127 -3.13 3.79 -9.24
N ALA A 128 -2.04 3.71 -10.00
CA ALA A 128 -1.63 2.49 -10.69
C ALA A 128 -1.23 1.34 -9.74
N LEU A 129 -0.95 1.62 -8.47
CA LEU A 129 -0.69 0.60 -7.45
C LEU A 129 -1.95 -0.15 -7.03
N VAL A 130 -3.12 0.44 -7.22
CA VAL A 130 -4.39 -0.19 -6.87
C VAL A 130 -4.87 -1.02 -8.07
N PRO A 131 -5.26 -2.29 -7.88
CA PRO A 131 -5.69 -3.14 -8.97
C PRO A 131 -6.93 -2.57 -9.68
N ALA A 132 -6.98 -2.69 -11.01
CA ALA A 132 -8.06 -2.11 -11.82
C ALA A 132 -9.45 -2.67 -11.45
N ASP A 133 -9.50 -3.89 -10.91
CA ASP A 133 -10.73 -4.55 -10.47
C ASP A 133 -11.05 -4.33 -8.99
N PHE A 134 -10.39 -3.39 -8.31
CA PHE A 134 -10.59 -3.10 -6.88
C PHE A 134 -12.06 -2.91 -6.54
N ALA A 135 -12.80 -2.09 -7.30
CA ALA A 135 -14.22 -1.80 -7.05
C ALA A 135 -15.12 -3.04 -7.09
N ARG A 136 -14.73 -4.08 -7.84
CA ARG A 136 -15.48 -5.34 -7.94
C ARG A 136 -15.21 -6.25 -6.76
N ARG A 137 -14.07 -6.07 -6.09
CA ARG A 137 -13.61 -6.87 -4.95
C ARG A 137 -13.82 -6.16 -3.60
N ALA A 138 -14.33 -4.92 -3.59
CA ALA A 138 -14.46 -4.05 -2.42
C ALA A 138 -15.93 -3.78 -2.04
#